data_AF-A0A4P9XKH2-F1
#
_entry.id   AF-A0A4P9XKH2-F1
#
_cell.length_a   1.000
_cell.length_b   1.000
_cell.length_c   1.000
_cell.angle_alpha   90.00
_cell.angle_beta   90.00
_cell.angle_gamma   90.00
#
_symmetry.space_group_name_H-M   'P 1'
#
loop_
_entity.id
_entity.type
_entity.pdbx_description
1 polymer ?
#
loop_
_entity_poly.entity_id
_entity_poly.type
_entity_poly.pdbx_seq_one_letter_code
_entity_poly.pdbx_strand_id
1 'polypeptide(L)'
;MASLRSVSQHIDEYASLSRQLFGTLETLADDRRAGDHEDPRALVERIVALDRVLQNEVDQIEEHQRWQQRILEVEATIEACDRAAERLVRTLHRAKMTLEDTVDAASQQIADADARAPLDYRDVLAYAKRLAPYTSAPPRFDPANPSHAFEKPFPDEQMMRAGRLGQLEAAAAAAAAEPSAQTATAGGASAAASAALAKSAAAMMQGALASAVGFGMPAGGAGAVSAAGTDAGHAMDDLLDLDLNPDLS
;
A
#
# COMPACT_ATOMS: atom_id res chain seq x y z
N MET A 1 23.01 -50.37 2.71
CA MET A 1 22.50 -51.63 3.31
C MET A 1 23.49 -52.79 3.19
N ALA A 2 24.12 -53.00 2.03
CA ALA A 2 25.17 -54.04 1.88
C ALA A 2 26.45 -53.73 2.70
N SER A 3 26.84 -52.44 2.81
CA SER A 3 28.03 -52.00 3.55
C SER A 3 27.98 -52.28 5.06
N LEU A 4 26.85 -52.02 5.72
CA LEU A 4 26.70 -52.29 7.16
C LEU A 4 26.86 -53.77 7.53
N ARG A 5 26.39 -54.67 6.66
CA ARG A 5 26.56 -56.12 6.86
C ARG A 5 28.02 -56.54 6.62
N SER A 6 28.68 -55.92 5.64
CA SER A 6 30.12 -56.10 5.36
C SER A 6 30.97 -55.69 6.57
N VAL A 7 30.73 -54.49 7.11
CA VAL A 7 31.43 -53.97 8.30
C VAL A 7 31.22 -54.89 9.51
N SER A 8 29.99 -55.33 9.78
CA SER A 8 29.75 -56.26 10.90
C SER A 8 30.48 -57.59 10.71
N GLN A 9 30.53 -58.10 9.47
CA GLN A 9 31.26 -59.32 9.16
C GLN A 9 32.77 -59.14 9.37
N HIS A 10 33.36 -58.04 8.91
CA HIS A 10 34.78 -57.73 9.12
C HIS A 10 35.12 -57.54 10.61
N ILE A 11 34.21 -56.98 11.42
CA ILE A 11 34.38 -56.86 12.87
C ILE A 11 34.33 -58.24 13.55
N ASP A 12 33.41 -59.11 13.15
CA ASP A 12 33.33 -60.48 13.67
C ASP A 12 34.58 -61.30 13.28
N GLU A 13 35.06 -61.12 12.05
CA GLU A 13 36.32 -61.72 11.57
C GLU A 13 37.52 -61.19 12.37
N TYR A 14 37.61 -59.89 12.62
CA TYR A 14 38.64 -59.28 13.47
C TYR A 14 38.60 -59.83 14.91
N ALA A 15 37.41 -59.97 15.49
CA ALA A 15 37.21 -60.55 16.80
C ALA A 15 37.60 -62.04 16.85
N SER A 16 37.41 -62.78 15.75
CA SER A 16 37.85 -64.17 15.65
C SER A 16 39.38 -64.30 15.53
N LEU A 17 40.02 -63.45 14.72
CA LEU A 17 41.47 -63.44 14.51
C LEU A 17 42.24 -62.99 15.75
N SER A 18 41.71 -62.01 16.50
CA SER A 18 42.31 -61.60 17.77
C SER A 18 42.26 -62.71 18.82
N ARG A 19 41.13 -63.43 18.94
CA ARG A 19 41.03 -64.62 19.81
C ARG A 19 42.00 -65.72 19.37
N GLN A 20 42.15 -65.96 18.07
CA GLN A 20 43.11 -66.92 17.54
C GLN A 20 44.56 -66.52 17.86
N LEU A 21 44.91 -65.24 17.72
CA LEU A 21 46.23 -64.72 18.08
C LEU A 21 46.55 -64.88 19.57
N PHE A 22 45.60 -64.56 20.45
CA PHE A 22 45.81 -64.79 21.88
C PHE A 22 45.96 -66.29 22.21
N GLY A 23 45.19 -67.16 21.52
CA GLY A 23 45.33 -68.61 21.66
C GLY A 23 46.67 -69.16 21.15
N THR A 24 47.23 -68.63 20.07
CA THR A 24 48.56 -69.05 19.58
C THR A 24 49.69 -68.55 20.48
N LEU A 25 49.54 -67.36 21.08
CA LEU A 25 50.49 -66.86 22.07
C LEU A 25 50.46 -67.66 23.39
N GLU A 26 49.28 -68.08 23.85
CA GLU A 26 49.11 -68.91 25.04
C GLU A 26 49.73 -70.30 24.86
N THR A 27 49.51 -70.93 23.70
CA THR A 27 50.12 -72.23 23.37
C THR A 27 51.63 -72.15 23.19
N LEU A 28 52.15 -71.02 22.67
CA LEU A 28 53.58 -70.74 22.58
C LEU A 28 54.22 -70.53 23.97
N ALA A 29 53.50 -69.88 24.90
CA ALA A 29 53.97 -69.63 26.25
C ALA A 29 54.03 -70.90 27.12
N ASP A 30 53.14 -71.87 26.87
CA ASP A 30 53.09 -73.16 27.56
C ASP A 30 54.15 -74.19 27.08
N ASP A 31 55.03 -73.80 26.13
CA ASP A 31 56.11 -74.62 25.54
C ASP A 31 55.62 -75.97 24.95
N ARG A 32 54.31 -76.06 24.64
CA ARG A 32 53.73 -77.19 23.92
C ARG A 32 54.11 -77.06 22.45
N ARG A 33 55.08 -77.88 22.01
CA ARG A 33 55.53 -77.94 20.61
C ARG A 33 54.35 -78.00 19.64
N ALA A 34 54.27 -76.98 18.79
CA ALA A 34 53.22 -76.69 17.84
C ALA A 34 52.88 -77.88 16.93
N GLY A 35 51.62 -78.32 16.99
CA GLY A 35 50.95 -78.98 15.88
C GLY A 35 49.95 -78.00 15.26
N ASP A 36 50.07 -77.73 13.97
CA ASP A 36 49.09 -77.06 13.10
C ASP A 36 48.63 -75.61 13.42
N HIS A 37 49.28 -74.89 14.34
CA HIS A 37 48.91 -73.48 14.57
C HIS A 37 49.56 -72.54 13.54
N GLU A 38 48.74 -71.69 12.90
CA GLU A 38 49.21 -70.62 12.00
C GLU A 38 50.25 -69.73 12.70
N ASP A 39 51.29 -69.33 11.96
CA ASP A 39 52.33 -68.45 12.49
C ASP A 39 51.72 -67.16 13.06
N PRO A 40 52.06 -66.75 14.29
CA PRO A 40 51.46 -65.58 14.95
C PRO A 40 51.69 -64.30 14.15
N ARG A 41 52.78 -64.23 13.41
CA ARG A 41 53.11 -63.12 12.51
C ARG A 41 52.12 -63.00 11.34
N ALA A 42 51.70 -64.13 10.77
CA ALA A 42 50.72 -64.14 9.67
C ALA A 42 49.33 -63.67 10.15
N LEU A 43 48.95 -64.03 11.38
CA LEU A 43 47.72 -63.53 12.01
C LEU A 43 47.75 -62.01 12.21
N VAL A 44 48.88 -61.45 12.68
CA VAL A 44 49.04 -59.99 12.81
C VAL A 44 48.93 -59.30 11.46
N GLU A 45 49.58 -59.82 10.42
CA GLU A 45 49.51 -59.24 9.07
C GLU A 45 48.08 -59.25 8.53
N ARG A 46 47.31 -60.32 8.80
CA ARG A 46 45.90 -60.40 8.42
C ARG A 46 45.01 -59.43 9.20
N ILE A 47 45.26 -59.25 10.49
CA ILE A 47 44.55 -58.26 11.33
C ILE A 47 44.81 -56.84 10.79
N VAL A 48 46.06 -56.51 10.46
CA VAL A 48 46.41 -55.20 9.88
C VAL A 48 45.75 -55.01 8.50
N ALA A 49 45.67 -56.06 7.69
CA ALA A 49 44.98 -55.99 6.40
C ALA A 49 43.47 -55.72 6.57
N LEU A 50 42.80 -56.40 7.50
CA LEU A 50 41.39 -56.16 7.81
C LEU A 50 41.14 -54.77 8.39
N ASP A 51 42.04 -54.28 9.26
CA ASP A 51 41.94 -52.93 9.82
C ASP A 51 41.97 -51.86 8.72
N ARG A 52 42.83 -52.02 7.69
CA ARG A 52 42.84 -51.14 6.52
C ARG A 52 41.54 -51.20 5.73
N VAL A 53 40.94 -52.38 5.59
CA VAL A 53 39.64 -52.54 4.92
C VAL A 53 38.54 -51.84 5.71
N LEU A 54 38.52 -52.02 7.04
CA LEU A 54 37.57 -51.34 7.93
C LEU A 54 37.71 -49.82 7.87
N GLN A 55 38.94 -49.29 7.88
CA GLN A 55 39.20 -47.85 7.72
C GLN A 55 38.61 -47.33 6.41
N ASN A 56 38.87 -48.03 5.29
CA ASN A 56 38.31 -47.64 4.00
C ASN A 56 36.76 -47.70 3.97
N GLU A 57 36.15 -48.69 4.62
CA GLU A 57 34.68 -48.79 4.70
C GLU A 57 34.09 -47.67 5.57
N VAL A 58 34.77 -47.29 6.66
CA VAL A 58 34.36 -46.16 7.52
C VAL A 58 34.46 -44.85 6.76
N ASP A 59 35.55 -44.60 6.04
CA ASP A 59 35.71 -43.40 5.21
C ASP A 59 34.58 -43.26 4.18
N GLN A 60 34.20 -44.38 3.53
CA GLN A 60 33.07 -44.41 2.59
C GLN A 60 31.73 -44.11 3.28
N ILE A 61 31.52 -44.60 4.50
CA ILE A 61 30.31 -44.30 5.27
C ILE A 61 30.26 -42.83 5.63
N GLU A 62 31.38 -42.23 6.04
CA GLU A 62 31.44 -40.80 6.34
C GLU A 62 31.13 -39.96 5.09
N GLU A 63 31.72 -40.29 3.94
CA GLU A 63 31.40 -39.63 2.68
C GLU A 63 29.91 -39.74 2.37
N HIS A 64 29.34 -40.94 2.48
CA HIS A 64 27.91 -41.15 2.24
C HIS A 64 27.03 -40.34 3.20
N GLN A 65 27.43 -40.22 4.47
CA GLN A 65 26.73 -39.39 5.45
C GLN A 65 26.80 -37.90 5.09
N ARG A 66 27.96 -37.39 4.65
CA ARG A 66 28.10 -36.00 4.17
C ARG A 66 27.21 -35.75 2.96
N TRP A 67 27.18 -36.67 1.99
CA TRP A 67 26.29 -36.58 0.83
C TRP A 67 24.82 -36.62 1.24
N GLN A 68 24.44 -37.47 2.18
CA GLN A 68 23.07 -37.55 2.68
C GLN A 68 22.65 -36.25 3.40
N GLN A 69 23.53 -35.66 4.22
CA GLN A 69 23.29 -34.36 4.83
C GLN A 69 23.07 -33.30 3.75
N ARG A 70 23.90 -33.30 2.70
CA ARG A 70 23.75 -32.37 1.58
C ARG A 70 22.43 -32.55 0.82
N ILE A 71 21.99 -33.79 0.62
CA ILE A 71 20.69 -34.08 0.01
C ILE A 71 19.57 -33.51 0.86
N LEU A 72 19.59 -33.76 2.18
CA LEU A 72 18.57 -33.26 3.10
C LEU A 72 18.54 -31.72 3.15
N GLU A 73 19.69 -31.06 3.09
CA GLU A 73 19.78 -29.60 2.97
C GLU A 73 19.11 -29.11 1.69
N VAL A 74 19.44 -29.70 0.54
CA VAL A 74 18.88 -29.32 -0.76
C VAL A 74 17.37 -29.57 -0.78
N GLU A 75 16.89 -30.69 -0.25
CA GLU A 75 15.46 -30.98 -0.10
C GLU A 75 14.76 -29.89 0.73
N ALA A 76 15.34 -29.51 1.88
CA ALA A 76 14.79 -28.44 2.71
C ALA A 76 14.74 -27.09 1.98
N THR A 77 15.73 -26.78 1.13
CA THR A 77 15.71 -25.57 0.30
C THR A 77 14.65 -25.61 -0.79
N ILE A 78 14.43 -26.77 -1.43
CA ILE A 78 13.38 -26.96 -2.44
C ILE A 78 12.02 -26.75 -1.80
N GLU A 79 11.76 -27.37 -0.65
CA GLU A 79 10.51 -27.17 0.08
C GLU A 79 10.29 -25.71 0.49
N ALA A 80 11.35 -25.00 0.88
CA ALA A 80 11.26 -23.59 1.22
C ALA A 80 10.89 -22.73 -0.01
N CYS A 81 11.48 -23.01 -1.17
CA CYS A 81 11.17 -22.38 -2.44
C CYS A 81 9.73 -22.67 -2.88
N ASP A 82 9.27 -23.91 -2.77
CA ASP A 82 7.89 -24.30 -3.11
C ASP A 82 6.88 -23.57 -2.23
N ARG A 83 7.13 -23.51 -0.91
CA ARG A 83 6.30 -22.72 0.03
C ARG A 83 6.32 -21.23 -0.32
N ALA A 84 7.42 -20.69 -0.81
CA ALA A 84 7.49 -19.29 -1.26
C ALA A 84 6.70 -19.07 -2.56
N ALA A 85 6.82 -19.98 -3.52
CA ALA A 85 6.07 -19.94 -4.78
C ALA A 85 4.56 -20.02 -4.55
N GLU A 86 4.10 -20.94 -3.71
CA GLU A 86 2.68 -21.04 -3.35
C GLU A 86 2.15 -19.77 -2.69
N ARG A 87 2.93 -19.16 -1.79
CA ARG A 87 2.55 -17.88 -1.17
C ARG A 87 2.41 -16.79 -2.22
N LEU A 88 3.34 -16.69 -3.16
CA LEU A 88 3.31 -15.70 -4.24
C LEU A 88 2.11 -15.92 -5.18
N VAL A 89 1.80 -17.17 -5.53
CA VAL A 89 0.62 -17.48 -6.34
C VAL A 89 -0.67 -17.09 -5.60
N ARG A 90 -0.77 -17.37 -4.29
CA ARG A 90 -1.93 -16.97 -3.48
C ARG A 90 -2.06 -15.45 -3.38
N THR A 91 -0.96 -14.72 -3.20
CA THR A 91 -1.00 -13.25 -3.12
C THR A 91 -1.37 -12.63 -4.46
N LEU A 92 -0.81 -13.13 -5.58
CA LEU A 92 -1.19 -12.69 -6.91
C LEU A 92 -2.66 -12.96 -7.21
N HIS A 93 -3.16 -14.14 -6.86
CA HIS A 93 -4.56 -14.47 -7.04
C HIS A 93 -5.48 -13.53 -6.25
N ARG A 94 -5.13 -13.24 -4.99
CA ARG A 94 -5.87 -12.27 -4.17
C ARG A 94 -5.83 -10.87 -4.78
N ALA A 95 -4.65 -10.40 -5.20
CA ALA A 95 -4.50 -9.09 -5.82
C ALA A 95 -5.31 -8.98 -7.12
N LYS A 96 -5.33 -10.05 -7.92
CA LYS A 96 -6.17 -10.15 -9.12
C LYS A 96 -7.65 -10.02 -8.78
N MET A 97 -8.16 -10.80 -7.83
CA MET A 97 -9.58 -10.74 -7.42
C MET A 97 -9.94 -9.34 -6.91
N THR A 98 -9.10 -8.72 -6.08
CA THR A 98 -9.35 -7.35 -5.61
C THR A 98 -9.37 -6.33 -6.75
N LEU A 99 -8.53 -6.52 -7.77
CA LEU A 99 -8.51 -5.63 -8.92
C LEU A 99 -9.78 -5.80 -9.75
N GLU A 100 -10.19 -7.04 -10.02
CA GLU A 100 -11.44 -7.36 -10.71
C GLU A 100 -12.65 -6.73 -9.98
N ASP A 101 -12.75 -6.90 -8.65
CA ASP A 101 -13.79 -6.26 -7.84
C ASP A 101 -13.79 -4.73 -7.94
N THR A 102 -12.60 -4.10 -7.94
CA THR A 102 -12.50 -2.63 -8.08
C THR A 102 -12.87 -2.14 -9.46
N VAL A 103 -12.54 -2.90 -10.51
CA VAL A 103 -12.90 -2.59 -11.90
C VAL A 103 -14.40 -2.72 -12.08
N ASP A 104 -15.00 -3.79 -11.54
CA ASP A 104 -16.45 -4.00 -11.57
C ASP A 104 -17.17 -2.87 -10.82
N ALA A 105 -16.72 -2.51 -9.62
CA ALA A 105 -17.27 -1.39 -8.86
C ALA A 105 -17.14 -0.05 -9.60
N ALA A 106 -15.99 0.23 -10.20
CA ALA A 106 -15.77 1.45 -10.99
C ALA A 106 -16.67 1.48 -12.24
N SER A 107 -16.84 0.34 -12.91
CA SER A 107 -17.72 0.24 -14.08
C SER A 107 -19.18 0.51 -13.72
N GLN A 108 -19.65 0.02 -12.57
CA GLN A 108 -20.98 0.31 -12.04
C GLN A 108 -21.13 1.78 -11.68
N GLN A 109 -20.13 2.40 -11.05
CA GLN A 109 -20.14 3.83 -10.72
C GLN A 109 -20.22 4.70 -11.97
N ILE A 110 -19.52 4.33 -13.05
CA ILE A 110 -19.59 5.03 -14.34
C ILE A 110 -21.01 4.88 -14.93
N ALA A 111 -21.56 3.67 -14.96
CA ALA A 111 -22.92 3.44 -15.45
C ALA A 111 -23.97 4.23 -14.65
N ASP A 112 -23.84 4.30 -13.33
CA ASP A 112 -24.70 5.10 -12.46
C ASP A 112 -24.53 6.61 -12.69
N ALA A 113 -23.30 7.08 -12.93
CA ALA A 113 -23.00 8.47 -13.23
C ALA A 113 -23.53 8.89 -14.61
N ASP A 114 -23.46 8.00 -15.60
CA ASP A 114 -24.04 8.20 -16.94
C ASP A 114 -25.57 8.17 -16.91
N ALA A 115 -26.17 7.39 -16.00
CA ALA A 115 -27.61 7.38 -15.76
C ALA A 115 -28.09 8.64 -15.01
N ARG A 116 -27.24 9.23 -14.15
CA ARG A 116 -27.46 10.57 -13.60
C ARG A 116 -27.31 11.58 -14.73
N ALA A 117 -28.11 12.65 -14.69
CA ALA A 117 -28.19 13.61 -15.79
C ALA A 117 -26.78 14.02 -16.28
N PRO A 118 -26.47 13.91 -17.59
CA PRO A 118 -25.15 14.22 -18.11
C PRO A 118 -24.84 15.69 -17.84
N LEU A 119 -23.92 15.93 -16.90
CA LEU A 119 -23.42 17.26 -16.62
C LEU A 119 -22.43 17.64 -17.73
N ASP A 120 -22.71 18.73 -18.45
CA ASP A 120 -21.75 19.26 -19.41
C ASP A 120 -20.54 19.84 -18.65
N TYR A 121 -19.33 19.46 -19.08
CA TYR A 121 -18.09 19.97 -18.49
C TYR A 121 -18.00 21.50 -18.59
N ARG A 122 -18.65 22.09 -19.61
CA ARG A 122 -18.74 23.55 -19.80
C ARG A 122 -19.45 24.21 -18.64
N ASP A 123 -20.55 23.63 -18.18
CA ASP A 123 -21.35 24.17 -17.08
C ASP A 123 -20.63 24.02 -15.74
N VAL A 124 -19.95 22.89 -15.52
CA VAL A 124 -19.10 22.69 -14.34
C VAL A 124 -17.96 23.70 -14.31
N LEU A 125 -17.30 23.93 -15.43
CA LEU A 125 -16.21 24.90 -15.53
C LEU A 125 -16.70 26.35 -15.33
N ALA A 126 -17.86 26.69 -15.91
CA ALA A 126 -18.48 28.00 -15.72
C ALA A 126 -18.86 28.22 -14.25
N TYR A 127 -19.41 27.20 -13.59
CA TYR A 127 -19.74 27.25 -12.17
C TYR A 127 -18.48 27.36 -11.30
N ALA A 128 -17.46 26.55 -11.56
CA ALA A 128 -16.18 26.62 -10.85
C ALA A 128 -15.53 28.01 -10.97
N LYS A 129 -15.58 28.63 -12.15
CA LYS A 129 -15.09 30.01 -12.35
C LYS A 129 -15.89 31.04 -11.54
N ARG A 130 -17.20 30.86 -11.38
CA ARG A 130 -18.04 31.71 -10.52
C ARG A 130 -17.73 31.50 -9.04
N LEU A 131 -17.36 30.28 -8.64
CA LEU A 131 -17.08 29.92 -7.26
C LEU A 131 -15.65 30.30 -6.82
N ALA A 132 -14.70 30.34 -7.76
CA ALA A 132 -13.28 30.60 -7.51
C ALA A 132 -12.97 31.86 -6.67
N PRO A 133 -13.67 33.01 -6.83
CA PRO A 133 -13.43 34.19 -6.00
C PRO A 133 -13.82 34.03 -4.52
N TYR A 134 -14.64 33.01 -4.19
CA TYR A 134 -15.26 32.83 -2.87
C TYR A 134 -14.69 31.66 -2.07
N THR A 135 -13.94 30.73 -2.69
CA THR A 135 -13.58 29.45 -2.05
C THR A 135 -12.12 29.25 -1.71
N SER A 136 -11.19 30.05 -2.25
CA SER A 136 -9.79 30.03 -1.79
C SER A 136 -9.06 31.30 -2.16
N ALA A 137 -8.32 31.85 -1.20
CA ALA A 137 -7.35 32.89 -1.45
C ALA A 137 -6.20 32.28 -2.30
N PRO A 138 -5.84 32.86 -3.45
CA PRO A 138 -4.75 32.35 -4.27
C PRO A 138 -3.44 32.21 -3.47
N PRO A 139 -2.54 31.28 -3.83
CA PRO A 139 -1.22 31.21 -3.22
C PRO A 139 -0.51 32.57 -3.37
N ARG A 140 -0.10 33.18 -2.26
CA ARG A 140 0.43 34.58 -2.13
C ARG A 140 -0.60 35.71 -2.08
N PHE A 141 -1.82 35.46 -1.63
CA PHE A 141 -2.78 36.54 -1.33
C PHE A 141 -2.25 37.45 -0.20
N ASP A 142 -1.98 38.72 -0.53
CA ASP A 142 -1.65 39.76 0.44
C ASP A 142 -2.90 40.61 0.73
N PRO A 143 -3.48 40.55 1.94
CA PRO A 143 -4.67 41.33 2.30
C PRO A 143 -4.43 42.85 2.27
N ALA A 144 -3.18 43.30 2.26
CA ALA A 144 -2.83 44.73 2.16
C ALA A 144 -2.77 45.23 0.71
N ASN A 145 -2.67 44.33 -0.28
CA ASN A 145 -2.53 44.70 -1.69
C ASN A 145 -3.39 43.77 -2.57
N PRO A 146 -4.70 44.04 -2.68
CA PRO A 146 -5.64 43.17 -3.41
C PRO A 146 -5.45 43.35 -4.92
N SER A 147 -4.41 42.72 -5.49
CA SER A 147 -4.29 42.55 -6.94
C SER A 147 -5.41 41.66 -7.50
N HIS A 148 -6.02 40.83 -6.64
CA HIS A 148 -7.22 40.05 -6.91
C HIS A 148 -8.26 40.33 -5.82
N ALA A 149 -9.46 40.73 -6.23
CA ALA A 149 -10.59 40.96 -5.32
C ALA A 149 -11.08 39.59 -4.79
N PHE A 150 -10.55 39.17 -3.65
CA PHE A 150 -11.11 38.08 -2.88
C PHE A 150 -12.38 38.60 -2.20
N GLU A 151 -13.53 38.11 -2.65
CA GLU A 151 -14.81 38.47 -2.05
C GLU A 151 -15.05 37.60 -0.82
N LYS A 152 -15.71 38.16 0.19
CA LYS A 152 -16.00 37.42 1.42
C LYS A 152 -16.90 36.22 1.10
N PRO A 153 -16.70 35.07 1.76
CA PRO A 153 -17.43 33.84 1.47
C PRO A 153 -18.92 33.90 1.84
N PHE A 154 -19.32 34.90 2.63
CA PHE A 154 -20.71 35.16 2.99
C PHE A 154 -21.10 36.59 2.61
N PRO A 155 -22.37 36.82 2.23
CA PRO A 155 -22.85 38.16 1.91
C PRO A 155 -22.75 39.07 3.13
N ASP A 156 -22.15 40.25 2.94
CA ASP A 156 -22.07 41.29 3.97
C ASP A 156 -23.45 41.90 4.27
N GLU A 157 -23.64 42.44 5.47
CA GLU A 157 -24.86 43.14 5.90
C GLU A 157 -25.30 44.23 4.90
N GLN A 158 -24.34 44.96 4.32
CA GLN A 158 -24.64 45.94 3.29
C GLN A 158 -25.18 45.32 2.00
N MET A 159 -24.65 44.16 1.58
CA MET A 159 -25.18 43.42 0.41
C MET A 159 -26.57 42.86 0.70
N MET A 160 -26.82 42.35 1.92
CA MET A 160 -28.13 41.84 2.31
C MET A 160 -29.18 42.97 2.32
N ARG A 161 -28.83 44.14 2.87
CA ARG A 161 -29.71 45.32 2.90
C ARG A 161 -29.93 45.93 1.51
N ALA A 162 -28.90 45.95 0.67
CA ALA A 162 -29.00 46.40 -0.72
C ALA A 162 -29.70 45.38 -1.63
N GLY A 163 -29.84 44.13 -1.19
CA GLY A 163 -30.50 43.07 -1.92
C GLY A 163 -31.99 43.32 -2.12
N ARG A 164 -32.59 42.60 -3.07
CA ARG A 164 -34.01 42.75 -3.43
C ARG A 164 -34.95 42.57 -2.23
N LEU A 165 -34.59 41.69 -1.29
CA LEU A 165 -35.36 41.49 -0.06
C LEU A 165 -35.31 42.73 0.85
N GLY A 166 -34.12 43.27 1.12
CA GLY A 166 -33.95 44.47 1.93
C GLY A 166 -34.60 45.72 1.33
N GLN A 167 -34.61 45.84 0.00
CA GLN A 167 -35.33 46.93 -0.69
C GLN A 167 -36.85 46.82 -0.54
N LEU A 168 -37.40 45.61 -0.56
CA LEU A 168 -38.83 45.38 -0.34
C LEU A 168 -39.23 45.69 1.11
N GLU A 169 -38.41 45.31 2.09
CA GLU A 169 -38.63 45.66 3.50
C GLU A 169 -38.55 47.17 3.73
N ALA A 170 -37.55 47.84 3.15
CA ALA A 170 -37.42 49.29 3.23
C ALA A 170 -38.58 50.03 2.54
N ALA A 171 -39.03 49.56 1.38
CA ALA A 171 -40.19 50.12 0.69
C ALA A 171 -41.50 49.90 1.48
N ALA A 172 -41.66 48.73 2.12
CA ALA A 172 -42.79 48.45 3.00
C ALA A 172 -42.77 49.34 4.26
N ALA A 173 -41.59 49.57 4.84
CA ALA A 173 -41.41 50.46 5.99
C ALA A 173 -41.66 51.94 5.62
N ALA A 174 -41.23 52.38 4.45
CA ALA A 174 -41.50 53.73 3.95
C ALA A 174 -42.98 53.96 3.62
N ALA A 175 -43.67 52.94 3.09
CA ALA A 175 -45.11 52.98 2.87
C ALA A 175 -45.92 53.01 4.17
N ALA A 176 -45.35 52.54 5.28
CA ALA A 176 -45.97 52.57 6.61
C ALA A 176 -45.72 53.87 7.39
N ALA A 177 -44.85 54.78 6.90
CA ALA A 177 -44.26 55.84 7.72
C ALA A 177 -44.37 57.28 7.16
N GLU A 178 -45.53 57.73 6.63
CA GLU A 178 -46.06 59.14 6.67
C GLU A 178 -47.17 59.38 5.60
N PRO A 179 -48.20 60.25 5.84
CA PRO A 179 -47.99 61.62 6.31
C PRO A 179 -48.92 62.23 7.37
N SER A 180 -48.33 62.97 8.33
CA SER A 180 -49.01 64.04 9.06
C SER A 180 -48.07 65.20 9.44
N ALA A 181 -47.97 66.22 8.58
CA ALA A 181 -48.15 67.66 8.87
C ALA A 181 -47.37 68.58 7.90
N GLN A 182 -48.08 69.54 7.30
CA GLN A 182 -47.58 70.61 6.41
C GLN A 182 -47.17 71.87 7.19
N THR A 183 -46.22 72.67 6.68
CA THR A 183 -46.38 74.13 6.39
C THR A 183 -45.17 74.72 5.63
N ALA A 184 -45.45 75.80 4.89
CA ALA A 184 -44.77 76.29 3.68
C ALA A 184 -43.61 77.29 3.89
N THR A 185 -42.75 77.48 2.86
CA THR A 185 -42.48 78.79 2.23
C THR A 185 -41.74 78.64 0.88
N ALA A 186 -41.91 79.64 0.01
CA ALA A 186 -41.69 79.70 -1.42
C ALA A 186 -40.24 79.71 -1.93
N GLY A 187 -40.07 79.40 -3.23
CA GLY A 187 -39.09 80.09 -4.08
C GLY A 187 -38.27 79.24 -5.05
N GLY A 188 -38.78 79.08 -6.28
CA GLY A 188 -37.98 79.26 -7.52
C GLY A 188 -37.01 78.18 -8.00
N ALA A 189 -37.10 77.93 -9.32
CA ALA A 189 -36.11 77.32 -10.22
C ALA A 189 -36.00 75.78 -10.26
N SER A 190 -36.54 75.18 -11.34
CA SER A 190 -35.79 74.30 -12.25
C SER A 190 -36.75 73.61 -13.23
N ALA A 191 -37.03 74.28 -14.35
CA ALA A 191 -37.80 73.75 -15.48
C ALA A 191 -36.92 72.96 -16.48
N ALA A 192 -35.88 72.26 -16.02
CA ALA A 192 -34.91 71.59 -16.91
C ALA A 192 -34.88 70.04 -16.80
N ALA A 193 -35.63 69.42 -15.89
CA ALA A 193 -35.54 67.98 -15.64
C ALA A 193 -36.56 67.10 -16.42
N SER A 194 -37.58 67.68 -17.03
CA SER A 194 -38.65 66.92 -17.72
C SER A 194 -38.31 66.48 -19.15
N ALA A 195 -37.17 66.91 -19.71
CA ALA A 195 -36.75 66.53 -21.07
C ALA A 195 -35.92 65.23 -21.14
N ALA A 196 -35.37 64.75 -20.02
CA ALA A 196 -34.54 63.52 -19.98
C ALA A 196 -35.36 62.23 -19.80
N LEU A 197 -36.59 62.33 -19.28
CA LEU A 197 -37.45 61.18 -18.99
C LEU A 197 -38.21 60.64 -20.22
N ALA A 198 -38.23 61.38 -21.33
CA ALA A 198 -38.91 60.97 -22.57
C ALA A 198 -38.05 60.08 -23.48
N LYS A 199 -36.74 59.94 -23.23
CA LYS A 199 -35.83 59.12 -24.04
C LYS A 199 -35.54 57.72 -23.50
N SER A 200 -35.87 57.44 -22.24
CA SER A 200 -35.66 56.11 -21.63
C SER A 200 -36.86 55.16 -21.74
N ALA A 201 -38.04 55.67 -22.14
CA ALA A 201 -39.25 54.88 -22.29
C ALA A 201 -39.34 54.09 -23.63
N ALA A 202 -38.47 54.37 -24.60
CA ALA A 202 -38.52 53.77 -25.93
C ALA A 202 -37.61 52.54 -26.14
N ALA A 203 -36.83 52.12 -25.13
CA ALA A 203 -35.85 51.04 -25.26
C ALA A 203 -36.19 49.74 -24.50
N MET A 204 -37.36 49.65 -23.87
CA MET A 204 -37.71 48.52 -22.98
C MET A 204 -38.93 47.70 -23.45
N MET A 205 -39.06 47.53 -24.77
CA MET A 205 -40.09 46.67 -25.38
C MET A 205 -39.48 45.77 -26.44
N GLN A 206 -38.61 44.84 -26.01
CA GLN A 206 -38.25 43.59 -26.71
C GLN A 206 -37.41 42.74 -25.76
N GLY A 207 -37.95 41.62 -25.30
CA GLY A 207 -37.23 40.66 -24.46
C GLY A 207 -38.04 40.14 -23.27
N ALA A 208 -39.23 39.63 -23.55
CA ALA A 208 -40.05 38.89 -22.62
C ALA A 208 -39.49 37.46 -22.41
N LEU A 209 -39.92 36.85 -21.29
CA LEU A 209 -40.30 35.44 -21.10
C LEU A 209 -39.44 34.56 -20.16
N ALA A 210 -40.22 33.92 -19.26
CA ALA A 210 -40.02 32.67 -18.53
C ALA A 210 -39.14 32.74 -17.26
N SER A 211 -39.75 32.84 -16.07
CA SER A 211 -40.34 31.76 -15.22
C SER A 211 -39.26 31.22 -14.25
N ALA A 212 -39.29 31.53 -12.95
CA ALA A 212 -40.20 31.09 -11.88
C ALA A 212 -40.07 29.61 -11.50
N VAL A 213 -40.20 29.36 -10.18
CA VAL A 213 -40.11 28.09 -9.40
C VAL A 213 -38.67 27.78 -8.95
N GLY A 214 -38.30 27.65 -7.66
CA GLY A 214 -39.05 27.50 -6.41
C GLY A 214 -38.81 26.12 -5.79
N PHE A 215 -37.80 25.96 -4.91
CA PHE A 215 -37.58 24.89 -3.91
C PHE A 215 -36.15 25.11 -3.36
N GLY A 216 -35.80 25.12 -2.07
CA GLY A 216 -36.34 24.38 -0.93
C GLY A 216 -35.39 23.22 -0.59
N MET A 217 -34.37 23.41 0.26
CA MET A 217 -33.87 22.37 1.19
C MET A 217 -32.83 22.90 2.21
N PRO A 218 -32.78 22.31 3.43
CA PRO A 218 -31.86 22.69 4.50
C PRO A 218 -30.66 21.74 4.68
N ALA A 219 -29.65 22.27 5.37
CA ALA A 219 -28.76 21.68 6.37
C ALA A 219 -28.09 20.29 6.15
N GLY A 220 -26.77 20.33 6.01
CA GLY A 220 -25.81 19.27 6.34
C GLY A 220 -24.41 19.86 6.05
N GLY A 221 -23.52 20.07 7.00
CA GLY A 221 -23.02 19.13 8.00
C GLY A 221 -21.51 19.08 7.79
N ALA A 222 -20.81 20.07 8.34
CA ALA A 222 -19.37 20.23 8.24
C ALA A 222 -18.65 19.13 9.02
N GLY A 223 -17.81 18.35 8.32
CA GLY A 223 -16.84 17.43 8.91
C GLY A 223 -15.45 17.78 8.38
N ALA A 224 -14.74 18.62 9.13
CA ALA A 224 -13.35 18.96 8.89
C ALA A 224 -12.44 18.00 9.66
N VAL A 225 -11.44 17.42 8.99
CA VAL A 225 -10.21 16.88 9.57
C VAL A 225 -9.18 16.95 8.44
N SER A 226 -8.44 18.06 8.35
CA SER A 226 -7.13 18.27 8.97
C SER A 226 -6.04 17.42 8.34
N ALA A 227 -5.38 18.01 7.35
CA ALA A 227 -4.07 17.65 6.88
C ALA A 227 -3.03 18.20 7.87
N ALA A 228 -2.23 17.30 8.44
CA ALA A 228 -0.93 17.60 9.00
C ALA A 228 0.02 16.51 8.51
N GLY A 229 0.88 16.86 7.56
CA GLY A 229 2.03 16.04 7.22
C GLY A 229 3.10 16.15 8.30
N THR A 230 3.90 15.11 8.43
CA THR A 230 5.37 15.17 8.53
C THR A 230 5.89 13.73 8.54
N ASP A 231 6.84 13.49 7.63
CA ASP A 231 8.14 12.89 7.96
C ASP A 231 8.18 11.45 8.50
N ALA A 232 8.44 10.51 7.59
CA ALA A 232 9.11 9.24 7.88
C ALA A 232 9.67 8.66 6.57
N GLY A 233 10.65 9.35 5.99
CA GLY A 233 11.50 8.82 4.93
C GLY A 233 12.74 8.18 5.52
N HIS A 234 12.67 6.95 6.02
CA HIS A 234 13.82 6.07 6.25
C HIS A 234 13.34 4.71 6.79
N ALA A 235 13.83 3.62 6.18
CA ALA A 235 13.72 2.20 6.58
C ALA A 235 12.91 1.32 5.62
N MET A 236 13.43 1.07 4.41
CA MET A 236 13.14 -0.18 3.67
C MET A 236 14.30 -0.65 2.75
N ASP A 237 15.49 -0.05 2.80
CA ASP A 237 16.64 -0.48 1.97
C ASP A 237 17.55 -1.54 2.62
N ASP A 238 17.21 -2.05 3.82
CA ASP A 238 18.02 -3.06 4.55
C ASP A 238 17.57 -4.52 4.32
N LEU A 239 16.90 -4.85 3.21
CA LEU A 239 16.42 -6.21 2.92
C LEU A 239 17.12 -6.89 1.73
N LEU A 240 18.35 -6.48 1.40
CA LEU A 240 19.16 -7.06 0.32
C LEU A 240 20.61 -7.39 0.72
N ASP A 241 20.93 -7.49 2.01
CA ASP A 241 22.17 -8.14 2.46
C ASP A 241 21.97 -9.67 2.54
N LEU A 242 21.89 -10.29 1.36
CA LEU A 242 22.19 -11.71 1.19
C LEU A 242 23.71 -11.85 1.13
N ASP A 243 24.32 -11.99 2.31
CA ASP A 243 25.70 -12.46 2.48
C ASP A 243 25.84 -13.83 1.79
N LEU A 244 26.26 -13.78 0.53
CA LEU A 244 26.79 -14.91 -0.21
C LEU A 244 28.19 -15.18 0.35
N ASN A 245 28.26 -16.09 1.32
CA ASN A 245 29.43 -16.83 1.82
C ASN A 245 30.77 -16.56 1.08
N PRO A 246 31.80 -15.99 1.75
CA PRO A 246 33.14 -15.86 1.20
C PRO A 246 34.06 -17.09 1.40
N ASP A 247 33.60 -18.17 2.05
CA ASP A 247 34.47 -19.32 2.36
C ASP A 247 34.44 -20.40 1.27
N LEU A 248 35.15 -20.12 0.17
CA LEU A 248 35.67 -21.12 -0.77
C LEU A 248 37.10 -20.72 -1.18
N SER A 249 38.06 -20.96 -0.30
CA SER A 249 39.49 -21.09 -0.62
C SER A 249 40.13 -22.13 0.27
#